data_AF-T1GKY7-F1
#
_entry.id   AF-T1GKY7-F1
#
_cell.length_a   1.000
_cell.length_b   1.000
_cell.length_c   1.000
_cell.angle_alpha   90.00
_cell.angle_beta   90.00
_cell.angle_gamma   90.00
#
_symmetry.space_group_name_H-M   'P 1'
#
loop_
_entity.id
_entity.type
_entity.pdbx_description
1 polymer ?
#
loop_
_entity_poly.entity_id
_entity_poly.type
_entity_poly.pdbx_seq_one_letter_code
_entity_poly.pdbx_strand_id
1 'polypeptide(L)'
;MKSEGKIDNNEWMFLLTGGVGLENPLPNPCPWLMAKNWDEICRLSDLHHFTGLREHVSKNVDGWKQYFDAILPHEAKMPEPWETKLSVFQKLCVLRVFRSDKLVPQCNRQMGKEYVEPPQFDLPSSFQDSHSCIPLIFVLTPGSDPTGTLLKFADDQGFGTNRLFSLSLGQGQGPIAVKMIDEGTKLGNWVVLQNCHLAKSFMPTLEKICENLVPDQTHPDFRLWLTSYPADHFPVMVLQNGIKMTNEPPKGLKSNIIRSFLSDPVNDPEWFESCKQPQSFKRLIFALCFFHAVIQERRYFGPIGWNIPYEFNETDLRISLMQLKMFLDQYEGFNYEALRYLTGECNYGGRVTDDWDRRCLMAILCTFYTPEILDEEKIYHFDVTDTYYSPIVRNHEDFIAYAKTLPLITKPGDQKETDTLLTNTILTQDTTSGGGGDEIPPEEMVINVATDILSKLPKAFDIDETLYKYPTNYHQSMNTVLVQEMVRFNVLLNTIRSSLQTLIKAIKELF
;
A
#
# COMPACT_ATOMS: atom_id res chain seq x y z
N MET A 1 -11.07 9.18 22.88
CA MET A 1 -9.77 9.47 23.53
C MET A 1 -9.39 10.95 23.57
N LYS A 2 -9.19 11.66 22.44
CA LYS A 2 -8.84 13.10 22.44
C LYS A 2 -9.96 13.97 23.04
N SER A 3 -11.22 13.73 22.64
CA SER A 3 -12.41 14.37 23.23
C SER A 3 -12.62 14.07 24.72
N GLU A 4 -12.03 12.99 25.23
CA GLU A 4 -12.07 12.58 26.64
C GLU A 4 -10.87 13.12 27.44
N GLY A 5 -9.99 13.92 26.84
CA GLY A 5 -8.79 14.44 27.50
C GLY A 5 -7.73 13.38 27.84
N LYS A 6 -7.78 12.21 27.22
CA LYS A 6 -6.89 11.07 27.50
C LYS A 6 -5.59 11.06 26.68
N ILE A 7 -5.44 12.01 25.77
CA ILE A 7 -4.27 12.13 24.89
C ILE A 7 -3.68 13.52 25.08
N ASP A 8 -2.41 13.57 25.46
CA ASP A 8 -1.64 14.80 25.49
C ASP A 8 -1.24 15.19 24.06
N ASN A 9 -1.37 16.47 23.71
CA ASN A 9 -1.11 16.95 22.36
C ASN A 9 0.38 16.86 21.98
N ASN A 10 1.31 17.03 22.93
CA ASN A 10 2.74 16.89 22.66
C ASN A 10 3.10 15.44 22.40
N GLU A 11 2.52 14.50 23.16
CA GLU A 11 2.68 13.06 22.91
C GLU A 11 2.06 12.66 21.57
N TRP A 12 0.92 13.25 21.19
CA TRP A 12 0.30 13.04 19.89
C TRP A 12 1.16 13.54 18.72
N MET A 13 1.67 14.76 18.82
CA MET A 13 2.59 15.30 17.81
C MET A 13 3.89 14.51 17.74
N PHE A 14 4.40 14.03 18.88
CA PHE A 14 5.55 13.13 18.91
C PHE A 14 5.25 11.81 18.20
N LEU A 15 4.10 11.17 18.47
CA LEU A 15 3.73 9.92 17.80
C LEU A 15 3.67 10.09 16.28
N LEU A 16 3.21 11.23 15.79
CA LEU A 16 3.11 11.51 14.36
C LEU A 16 4.47 11.84 13.71
N THR A 17 5.27 12.68 14.35
CA THR A 17 6.48 13.27 13.74
C THR A 17 7.80 12.62 14.19
N GLY A 18 7.82 11.93 15.32
CA GLY A 18 9.05 11.51 16.03
C GLY A 18 9.74 12.67 16.76
N GLY A 19 9.11 13.85 16.81
CA GLY A 19 9.69 15.09 17.28
C GLY A 19 10.73 15.65 16.31
N VAL A 20 10.79 16.98 16.20
CA VAL A 20 11.86 17.66 15.46
C VAL A 20 12.91 18.09 16.49
N GLY A 21 14.08 17.46 16.42
CA GLY A 21 15.20 17.78 17.31
C GLY A 21 16.40 18.27 16.53
N LEU A 22 17.10 19.23 17.12
CA LEU A 22 18.51 19.50 16.80
C LEU A 22 19.38 18.29 17.20
N GLU A 23 20.67 18.35 16.88
CA GLU A 23 21.60 17.26 17.18
C GLU A 23 21.51 16.79 18.63
N ASN A 24 21.40 15.48 18.81
CA ASN A 24 21.43 14.86 20.12
C ASN A 24 22.89 14.69 20.56
N PRO A 25 23.35 15.40 21.61
CA PRO A 25 24.73 15.28 22.09
C PRO A 25 24.97 13.98 22.86
N LEU A 26 23.93 13.19 23.15
CA LEU A 26 24.03 11.99 23.98
C LEU A 26 24.42 10.77 23.13
N PRO A 27 25.54 10.09 23.46
CA PRO A 27 25.98 8.93 22.70
C PRO A 27 24.97 7.78 22.83
N ASN A 28 24.73 7.08 21.72
CA ASN A 28 23.85 5.93 21.69
C ASN A 28 24.45 4.75 22.48
N PRO A 29 23.84 4.28 23.58
CA PRO A 29 24.32 3.14 24.37
C PRO A 29 23.99 1.78 23.73
N CYS A 30 23.13 1.76 22.70
CA CYS A 30 22.58 0.56 22.08
C CYS A 30 23.16 0.39 20.67
N PRO A 31 24.20 -0.44 20.46
CA PRO A 31 24.82 -0.60 19.13
C PRO A 31 23.90 -1.25 18.09
N TRP A 32 22.86 -1.95 18.54
CA TRP A 32 21.82 -2.57 17.71
C TRP A 32 20.69 -1.61 17.32
N LEU A 33 20.65 -0.41 17.92
CA LEU A 33 19.64 0.60 17.63
C LEU A 33 20.22 1.67 16.70
N MET A 34 19.47 2.08 15.68
CA MET A 34 19.89 3.16 14.79
C MET A 34 19.98 4.49 15.54
N ALA A 35 20.91 5.36 15.13
CA ALA A 35 21.09 6.69 15.74
C ALA A 35 19.79 7.50 15.75
N LYS A 36 19.04 7.49 14.64
CA LYS A 36 17.73 8.14 14.54
C LYS A 36 16.76 7.72 15.66
N ASN A 37 16.65 6.41 15.91
CA ASN A 37 15.77 5.87 16.94
C ASN A 37 16.23 6.27 18.34
N TRP A 38 17.54 6.32 18.59
CA TRP A 38 18.08 6.83 19.85
C TRP A 38 17.76 8.31 20.07
N ASP A 39 17.85 9.13 19.02
CA ASP A 39 17.49 10.54 19.08
C ASP A 39 16.00 10.74 19.37
N GLU A 40 15.14 9.90 18.78
CA GLU A 40 13.71 9.87 19.09
C GLU A 40 13.45 9.43 20.55
N ILE A 41 14.17 8.45 21.08
CA ILE A 41 14.08 8.06 22.50
C ILE A 41 14.46 9.23 23.42
N CYS A 42 15.52 9.96 23.08
CA CYS A 42 15.95 11.11 23.87
C CYS A 42 14.89 12.21 23.90
N ARG A 43 14.30 12.54 22.73
CA ARG A 43 13.18 13.49 22.64
C ARG A 43 11.93 13.01 23.37
N LEU A 44 11.59 11.72 23.23
CA LEU A 44 10.47 11.13 23.96
C LEU A 44 10.67 11.28 25.47
N SER A 45 11.89 11.03 25.95
CA SER A 45 12.24 11.10 27.37
C SER A 45 12.11 12.51 27.98
N ASP A 46 12.07 13.56 27.16
CA ASP A 46 11.88 14.94 27.63
C ASP A 46 10.39 15.27 27.86
N LEU A 47 9.46 14.43 27.40
CA LEU A 47 8.03 14.55 27.70
C LEU A 47 7.71 14.07 29.13
N HIS A 48 6.75 14.74 29.78
CA HIS A 48 6.41 14.58 31.20
C HIS A 48 6.21 13.11 31.64
N HIS A 49 5.46 12.31 30.89
CA HIS A 49 5.16 10.92 31.29
C HIS A 49 6.33 9.95 31.03
N PHE A 50 7.29 10.35 30.20
CA PHE A 50 8.42 9.55 29.74
C PHE A 50 9.74 9.94 30.41
N THR A 51 9.72 10.86 31.37
CA THR A 51 10.91 11.24 32.15
C THR A 51 11.59 10.01 32.76
N GLY A 52 12.89 9.88 32.51
CA GLY A 52 13.71 8.73 32.93
C GLY A 52 13.83 7.61 31.90
N LEU A 53 13.17 7.70 30.74
CA LEU A 53 13.18 6.65 29.72
C LEU A 53 14.59 6.43 29.17
N ARG A 54 15.29 7.49 28.75
CA ARG A 54 16.63 7.35 28.17
C ARG A 54 17.61 6.74 29.17
N GLU A 55 17.58 7.16 30.43
CA GLU A 55 18.45 6.62 31.48
C GLU A 55 18.13 5.15 31.76
N HIS A 56 16.85 4.77 31.68
CA HIS A 56 16.43 3.38 31.83
C HIS A 56 16.90 2.50 30.68
N VAL A 57 16.80 3.00 29.43
CA VAL A 57 17.29 2.30 28.24
C VAL A 57 18.81 2.10 28.33
N SER A 58 19.57 3.13 28.71
CA SER A 58 21.02 3.02 28.89
C SER A 58 21.44 2.00 29.95
N LYS A 59 20.64 1.81 31.01
CA LYS A 59 20.94 0.87 32.09
C LYS A 59 20.48 -0.57 31.79
N ASN A 60 19.41 -0.74 31.03
CA ASN A 60 18.76 -2.04 30.80
C ASN A 60 18.77 -2.44 29.31
N VAL A 61 19.93 -2.29 28.66
CA VAL A 61 20.11 -2.50 27.22
C VAL A 61 19.60 -3.87 26.76
N ASP A 62 19.92 -4.94 27.49
CA ASP A 62 19.53 -6.30 27.10
C ASP A 62 18.02 -6.53 27.16
N GLY A 63 17.32 -5.94 28.13
CA GLY A 63 15.86 -6.05 28.24
C GLY A 63 15.15 -5.34 27.08
N TRP A 64 15.63 -4.16 26.69
CA TRP A 64 15.12 -3.46 25.52
C TRP A 64 15.51 -4.13 24.21
N LYS A 65 16.68 -4.77 24.15
CA LYS A 65 17.08 -5.57 22.99
C LYS A 65 16.15 -6.76 22.79
N GLN A 66 15.78 -7.47 23.86
CA GLN A 66 14.80 -8.57 23.79
C GLN A 66 13.44 -8.07 23.29
N TYR A 67 13.00 -6.90 23.75
CA TYR A 67 11.77 -6.27 23.25
C TYR A 67 11.88 -5.89 21.76
N PHE A 68 13.00 -5.32 21.34
CA PHE A 68 13.27 -4.93 19.96
C PHE A 68 13.34 -6.14 19.00
N ASP A 69 14.06 -7.19 19.40
CA ASP A 69 14.26 -8.43 18.62
C ASP A 69 13.02 -9.32 18.57
N ALA A 70 11.99 -9.04 19.39
CA ALA A 70 10.75 -9.80 19.39
C ALA A 70 10.06 -9.76 18.01
N ILE A 71 9.49 -10.88 17.57
CA ILE A 71 8.73 -10.94 16.31
C ILE A 71 7.45 -10.08 16.41
N LEU A 72 6.80 -10.12 17.58
CA LEU A 72 5.56 -9.41 17.91
C LEU A 72 5.76 -8.51 19.14
N PRO A 73 6.53 -7.41 19.01
CA PRO A 73 6.85 -6.51 20.13
C PRO A 73 5.61 -5.81 20.71
N HIS A 74 4.56 -5.66 19.90
CA HIS A 74 3.27 -5.09 20.33
C HIS A 74 2.43 -6.06 21.18
N GLU A 75 2.80 -7.35 21.23
CA GLU A 75 2.23 -8.36 22.14
C GLU A 75 3.15 -8.68 23.31
N ALA A 76 4.45 -8.37 23.18
CA ALA A 76 5.43 -8.54 24.24
C ALA A 76 5.25 -7.49 25.34
N LYS A 77 5.60 -7.86 26.57
CA LYS A 77 5.64 -6.93 27.70
C LYS A 77 6.86 -6.02 27.57
N MET A 78 6.67 -4.73 27.77
CA MET A 78 7.77 -3.78 27.86
C MET A 78 8.59 -4.02 29.15
N PRO A 79 9.87 -3.64 29.18
CA PRO A 79 10.64 -3.64 30.42
C PRO A 79 9.96 -2.78 31.49
N GLU A 80 9.75 -3.35 32.68
CA GLU A 80 9.25 -2.60 33.85
C GLU A 80 10.18 -1.41 34.16
N PRO A 81 9.65 -0.26 34.62
CA PRO A 81 8.26 0.00 35.01
C PRO A 81 7.35 0.46 33.86
N TRP A 82 7.82 0.46 32.61
CA TRP A 82 7.12 1.12 31.49
C TRP A 82 5.85 0.38 31.06
N GLU A 83 5.80 -0.94 31.24
CA GLU A 83 4.60 -1.74 30.98
C GLU A 83 3.43 -1.34 31.89
N THR A 84 3.69 -1.02 33.15
CA THR A 84 2.66 -0.70 34.14
C THR A 84 2.42 0.81 34.28
N LYS A 85 3.45 1.63 34.04
CA LYS A 85 3.38 3.10 34.15
C LYS A 85 2.61 3.76 33.00
N LEU A 86 2.72 3.23 31.78
CA LEU A 86 2.24 3.90 30.57
C LEU A 86 0.82 3.48 30.19
N SER A 87 0.03 4.45 29.71
CA SER A 87 -1.26 4.18 29.07
C SER A 87 -1.10 3.45 27.74
N VAL A 88 -2.20 2.89 27.21
CA VAL A 88 -2.20 2.23 25.88
C VAL A 88 -1.66 3.16 24.78
N PHE A 89 -2.03 4.45 24.83
CA PHE A 89 -1.55 5.44 23.87
C PHE A 89 -0.05 5.73 24.06
N GLN A 90 0.41 5.90 25.30
CA GLN A 90 1.82 6.15 25.58
C GLN A 90 2.72 4.98 25.21
N LYS A 91 2.20 3.74 25.31
CA LYS A 91 2.88 2.54 24.80
C LYS A 91 3.07 2.60 23.28
N LEU A 92 2.18 3.24 22.51
CA LEU A 92 2.40 3.45 21.08
C LEU A 92 3.61 4.35 20.82
N CYS A 93 3.83 5.38 21.65
CA CYS A 93 5.00 6.25 21.52
C CYS A 93 6.32 5.48 21.74
N VAL A 94 6.34 4.55 22.71
CA VAL A 94 7.50 3.65 22.91
C VAL A 94 7.63 2.66 21.74
N LEU A 95 6.53 2.07 21.28
CA LEU A 95 6.55 1.15 20.15
C LEU A 95 7.08 1.84 18.88
N ARG A 96 6.73 3.10 18.63
CA ARG A 96 7.26 3.90 17.51
C ARG A 96 8.78 3.92 17.49
N VAL A 97 9.42 4.25 18.61
CA VAL A 97 10.86 4.47 18.65
C VAL A 97 11.68 3.19 18.61
N PHE A 98 11.09 2.05 18.98
CA PHE A 98 11.77 0.74 18.89
C PHE A 98 11.39 -0.04 17.63
N ARG A 99 10.11 -0.14 17.31
CA ARG A 99 9.54 -1.02 16.27
C ARG A 99 8.35 -0.36 15.59
N SER A 100 8.62 0.74 14.88
CA SER A 100 7.62 1.51 14.12
C SER A 100 6.82 0.64 13.16
N ASP A 101 7.43 -0.39 12.56
CA ASP A 101 6.78 -1.37 11.67
C ASP A 101 5.56 -2.08 12.29
N LYS A 102 5.41 -2.02 13.62
CA LYS A 102 4.30 -2.65 14.36
C LYS A 102 3.27 -1.67 14.90
N LEU A 103 3.36 -0.38 14.56
CA LEU A 103 2.35 0.60 14.96
C LEU A 103 0.97 0.30 14.38
N VAL A 104 0.88 0.04 13.08
CA VAL A 104 -0.40 -0.28 12.41
C VAL A 104 -1.07 -1.53 13.02
N PRO A 105 -0.38 -2.68 13.16
CA PRO A 105 -0.91 -3.83 13.90
C PRO A 105 -1.44 -3.49 15.29
N GLN A 106 -0.72 -2.66 16.05
CA GLN A 106 -1.14 -2.29 17.40
C GLN A 106 -2.36 -1.38 17.42
N CYS A 107 -2.47 -0.42 16.49
CA CYS A 107 -3.67 0.41 16.32
C CYS A 107 -4.89 -0.45 15.96
N ASN A 108 -4.73 -1.38 15.03
CA ASN A 108 -5.79 -2.29 14.58
C ASN A 108 -6.38 -3.11 15.74
N ARG A 109 -5.54 -3.57 16.68
CA ARG A 109 -5.98 -4.31 17.87
C ARG A 109 -6.88 -3.48 18.80
N GLN A 110 -6.73 -2.16 18.81
CA GLN A 110 -7.52 -1.27 19.67
C GLN A 110 -8.88 -0.90 19.05
N MET A 111 -8.98 -0.91 17.72
CA MET A 111 -10.22 -0.50 17.01
C MET A 111 -11.25 -1.64 16.91
N GLY A 112 -10.80 -2.90 16.91
CA GLY A 112 -11.67 -4.07 16.75
C GLY A 112 -11.77 -4.53 15.29
N LYS A 113 -12.18 -5.79 15.08
CA LYS A 113 -12.12 -6.44 13.76
C LYS A 113 -12.95 -5.75 12.68
N GLU A 114 -14.11 -5.22 13.05
CA GLU A 114 -15.06 -4.55 12.14
C GLU A 114 -14.47 -3.30 11.46
N TYR A 115 -13.47 -2.66 12.07
CA TYR A 115 -12.82 -1.47 11.54
C TYR A 115 -11.50 -1.76 10.81
N VAL A 116 -11.05 -3.02 10.85
CA VAL A 116 -9.74 -3.44 10.32
C VAL A 116 -9.90 -4.42 9.16
N GLU A 117 -10.85 -5.34 9.25
CA GLU A 117 -11.12 -6.29 8.18
C GLU A 117 -11.97 -5.58 7.11
N PRO A 118 -11.45 -5.38 5.89
CA PRO A 118 -12.23 -4.72 4.84
C PRO A 118 -13.45 -5.59 4.49
N PRO A 119 -14.64 -4.99 4.34
CA PRO A 119 -15.80 -5.73 3.86
C PRO A 119 -15.58 -6.20 2.43
N GLN A 120 -16.33 -7.21 2.01
CA GLN A 120 -16.34 -7.59 0.60
C GLN A 120 -16.91 -6.45 -0.25
N PHE A 121 -16.37 -6.30 -1.45
CA PHE A 121 -16.87 -5.30 -2.39
C PHE A 121 -18.31 -5.61 -2.78
N ASP A 122 -19.24 -4.71 -2.42
CA ASP A 122 -20.68 -4.86 -2.62
C ASP A 122 -21.22 -3.73 -3.51
N LEU A 123 -21.22 -4.01 -4.81
CA LEU A 123 -21.78 -3.11 -5.83
C LEU A 123 -23.32 -2.93 -5.67
N PRO A 124 -24.12 -3.98 -5.44
CA PRO A 124 -25.55 -3.85 -5.17
C PRO A 124 -25.88 -2.86 -4.04
N SER A 125 -25.23 -2.95 -2.88
CA SER A 125 -25.48 -2.04 -1.76
C SER A 125 -25.13 -0.59 -2.11
N SER A 126 -23.97 -0.39 -2.74
CA SER A 126 -23.53 0.94 -3.18
C SER A 126 -24.48 1.58 -4.21
N PHE A 127 -25.12 0.75 -5.04
CA PHE A 127 -26.14 1.19 -6.00
C PHE A 127 -27.46 1.56 -5.31
N GLN A 128 -27.87 0.84 -4.26
CA GLN A 128 -29.10 1.16 -3.51
C GLN A 128 -29.03 2.53 -2.83
N ASP A 129 -27.84 2.93 -2.38
CA ASP A 129 -27.59 4.25 -1.81
C ASP A 129 -27.49 5.37 -2.87
N SER A 130 -27.54 5.02 -4.16
CA SER A 130 -27.39 5.96 -5.28
C SER A 130 -28.72 6.48 -5.83
N HIS A 131 -28.67 7.65 -6.46
CA HIS A 131 -29.79 8.18 -7.23
C HIS A 131 -29.31 8.86 -8.52
N SER A 132 -30.26 9.32 -9.35
CA SER A 132 -29.99 9.80 -10.71
C SER A 132 -29.12 11.06 -10.81
N CYS A 133 -28.93 11.81 -9.72
CA CYS A 133 -28.13 13.04 -9.76
C CYS A 133 -26.78 12.91 -9.05
N ILE A 134 -26.51 11.76 -8.43
CA ILE A 134 -25.23 11.49 -7.77
C ILE A 134 -24.43 10.51 -8.63
N PRO A 135 -23.23 10.90 -9.11
CA PRO A 135 -22.39 9.99 -9.86
C PRO A 135 -21.80 8.90 -8.96
N LEU A 136 -21.66 7.70 -9.53
CA LEU A 136 -20.98 6.56 -8.94
C LEU A 136 -19.55 6.50 -9.49
N ILE A 137 -18.56 6.53 -8.60
CA ILE A 137 -17.15 6.71 -8.95
C ILE A 137 -16.36 5.48 -8.51
N PHE A 138 -15.85 4.75 -9.49
CA PHE A 138 -14.83 3.74 -9.30
C PHE A 138 -13.46 4.40 -9.27
N VAL A 139 -12.88 4.46 -8.07
CA VAL A 139 -11.48 4.82 -7.89
C VAL A 139 -10.65 3.57 -8.17
N LEU A 140 -9.97 3.58 -9.31
CA LEU A 140 -9.20 2.45 -9.81
C LEU A 140 -7.94 2.27 -8.98
N THR A 141 -7.65 1.01 -8.64
CA THR A 141 -6.40 0.59 -8.02
C THR A 141 -5.60 -0.19 -9.06
N PRO A 142 -4.27 0.00 -9.16
CA PRO A 142 -3.39 -0.78 -10.02
C PRO A 142 -3.69 -2.29 -9.98
N GLY A 143 -3.98 -2.90 -11.13
CA GLY A 143 -4.31 -4.33 -11.24
C GLY A 143 -5.78 -4.71 -10.99
N SER A 144 -6.68 -3.75 -10.75
CA SER A 144 -8.12 -4.00 -10.58
C SER A 144 -8.96 -3.19 -11.57
N ASP A 145 -9.75 -3.89 -12.40
CA ASP A 145 -10.71 -3.27 -13.32
C ASP A 145 -12.14 -3.71 -12.95
N PRO A 146 -12.99 -2.79 -12.45
CA PRO A 146 -14.36 -3.09 -12.07
C PRO A 146 -15.32 -3.17 -13.27
N THR A 147 -14.86 -2.88 -14.49
CA THR A 147 -15.73 -2.82 -15.68
C THR A 147 -16.51 -4.12 -15.90
N GLY A 148 -15.85 -5.27 -15.80
CA GLY A 148 -16.51 -6.57 -15.96
C GLY A 148 -17.63 -6.80 -14.94
N THR A 149 -17.37 -6.47 -13.67
CA THR A 149 -18.35 -6.56 -12.58
C THR A 149 -19.52 -5.60 -12.81
N LEU A 150 -19.25 -4.37 -13.24
CA LEU A 150 -20.28 -3.39 -13.57
C LEU A 150 -21.18 -3.83 -14.73
N LEU A 151 -20.60 -4.39 -15.80
CA LEU A 151 -21.37 -4.87 -16.95
C LEU A 151 -22.29 -6.03 -16.58
N LYS A 152 -21.79 -7.00 -15.81
CA LYS A 152 -22.59 -8.12 -15.29
C LYS A 152 -23.73 -7.59 -14.40
N PHE A 153 -23.43 -6.70 -13.47
CA PHE A 153 -24.42 -6.08 -12.60
C PHE A 153 -25.49 -5.29 -13.37
N ALA A 154 -25.10 -4.54 -14.41
CA ALA A 154 -26.04 -3.82 -15.25
C ALA A 154 -26.99 -4.77 -15.98
N ASP A 155 -26.49 -5.91 -16.49
CA ASP A 155 -27.32 -6.94 -17.12
C ASP A 155 -28.32 -7.54 -16.11
N ASP A 156 -27.85 -7.88 -14.90
CA ASP A 156 -28.68 -8.40 -13.81
C ASP A 156 -29.79 -7.40 -13.38
N GLN A 157 -29.54 -6.09 -13.48
CA GLN A 157 -30.52 -5.03 -13.20
C GLN A 157 -31.43 -4.69 -14.41
N GLY A 158 -31.27 -5.36 -15.56
CA GLY A 158 -32.04 -5.08 -16.78
C GLY A 158 -31.58 -3.83 -17.55
N PHE A 159 -30.39 -3.32 -17.24
CA PHE A 159 -29.71 -2.20 -17.90
C PHE A 159 -28.57 -2.66 -18.81
N GLY A 160 -28.57 -3.91 -19.28
CA GLY A 160 -27.52 -4.49 -20.13
C GLY A 160 -27.30 -3.76 -21.47
N THR A 161 -26.91 -4.49 -22.51
CA THR A 161 -26.35 -3.95 -23.77
C THR A 161 -27.14 -2.81 -24.44
N ASN A 162 -28.47 -2.75 -24.25
CA ASN A 162 -29.33 -1.74 -24.89
C ASN A 162 -29.61 -0.49 -24.04
N ARG A 163 -29.21 -0.46 -22.77
CA ARG A 163 -29.46 0.65 -21.84
C ARG A 163 -28.21 1.12 -21.09
N LEU A 164 -27.09 0.44 -21.22
CA LEU A 164 -25.78 0.89 -20.75
C LEU A 164 -24.89 1.29 -21.92
N PHE A 165 -24.36 2.51 -21.87
CA PHE A 165 -23.44 3.05 -22.85
C PHE A 165 -22.10 3.35 -22.19
N SER A 166 -21.03 2.74 -22.67
CA SER A 166 -19.67 2.97 -22.17
C SER A 166 -18.85 3.80 -23.14
N LEU A 167 -18.08 4.75 -22.63
CA LEU A 167 -17.17 5.60 -23.39
C LEU A 167 -15.84 5.74 -22.66
N SER A 168 -14.76 5.28 -23.29
CA SER A 168 -13.40 5.59 -22.84
C SER A 168 -13.05 7.04 -23.17
N LEU A 169 -12.80 7.85 -22.14
CA LEU A 169 -12.39 9.24 -22.32
C LEU A 169 -10.93 9.32 -22.79
N GLY A 170 -10.75 10.06 -23.89
CA GLY A 170 -9.46 10.36 -24.49
C GLY A 170 -9.53 11.67 -25.25
N GLN A 171 -8.51 11.98 -26.05
CA GLN A 171 -8.48 13.21 -26.84
C GLN A 171 -9.68 13.27 -27.79
N GLY A 172 -10.46 14.36 -27.72
CA GLY A 172 -11.61 14.59 -28.60
C GLY A 172 -12.92 13.90 -28.19
N GLN A 173 -12.95 13.10 -27.12
CA GLN A 173 -14.16 12.35 -26.70
C GLN A 173 -15.16 13.18 -25.88
N GLY A 174 -14.76 14.36 -25.38
CA GLY A 174 -15.58 15.23 -24.53
C GLY A 174 -16.98 15.54 -25.11
N PRO A 175 -17.11 16.02 -26.36
CA PRO A 175 -18.42 16.32 -26.95
C PRO A 175 -19.34 15.09 -27.06
N ILE A 176 -18.77 13.90 -27.30
CA ILE A 176 -19.51 12.64 -27.37
C ILE A 176 -20.02 12.27 -25.97
N ALA A 177 -19.18 12.43 -24.93
CA ALA A 177 -19.58 12.21 -23.55
C ALA A 177 -20.74 13.13 -23.12
N VAL A 178 -20.68 14.42 -23.47
CA VAL A 178 -21.76 15.39 -23.18
C VAL A 178 -23.07 14.93 -23.79
N LYS A 179 -23.06 14.56 -25.09
CA LYS A 179 -24.25 14.12 -25.80
C LYS A 179 -24.81 12.82 -25.21
N MET A 180 -23.93 11.86 -24.89
CA MET A 180 -24.31 10.59 -24.28
C MET A 180 -24.95 10.78 -22.90
N ILE A 181 -24.43 11.70 -22.08
CA ILE A 181 -25.04 12.04 -20.79
C ILE A 181 -26.39 12.73 -21.00
N ASP A 182 -26.50 13.71 -21.89
CA ASP A 182 -27.77 14.40 -22.16
C ASP A 182 -28.85 13.41 -22.64
N GLU A 183 -28.53 12.50 -23.55
CA GLU A 183 -29.44 11.44 -23.97
C GLU A 183 -29.77 10.48 -22.82
N GLY A 184 -28.78 10.10 -22.01
CA GLY A 184 -28.96 9.24 -20.84
C GLY A 184 -29.90 9.85 -19.79
N THR A 185 -29.76 11.14 -19.50
CA THR A 185 -30.61 11.85 -18.53
C THR A 185 -32.07 11.93 -18.99
N LYS A 186 -32.34 11.93 -20.29
CA LYS A 186 -33.69 11.96 -20.87
C LYS A 186 -34.33 10.57 -20.97
N LEU A 187 -33.53 9.57 -21.36
CA LEU A 187 -34.01 8.21 -21.65
C LEU A 187 -33.88 7.25 -20.45
N GLY A 188 -33.21 7.66 -19.37
CA GLY A 188 -32.98 6.79 -18.21
C GLY A 188 -31.98 5.68 -18.50
N ASN A 189 -30.93 5.97 -19.26
CA ASN A 189 -29.87 5.01 -19.57
C ASN A 189 -28.69 5.15 -18.60
N TRP A 190 -27.89 4.10 -18.46
CA TRP A 190 -26.63 4.18 -17.71
C TRP A 190 -25.52 4.63 -18.63
N VAL A 191 -24.70 5.55 -18.15
CA VAL A 191 -23.54 6.06 -18.89
C VAL A 191 -22.29 5.77 -18.09
N VAL A 192 -21.33 5.08 -18.69
CA VAL A 192 -20.04 4.75 -18.09
C VAL A 192 -18.95 5.55 -18.78
N LEU A 193 -18.33 6.49 -18.07
CA LEU A 193 -17.16 7.21 -18.55
C LEU A 193 -15.90 6.56 -17.97
N GLN A 194 -15.13 5.91 -18.84
CA GLN A 194 -13.91 5.23 -18.44
C GLN A 194 -12.69 6.15 -18.56
N ASN A 195 -11.69 5.91 -17.71
CA ASN A 195 -10.39 6.58 -17.75
C ASN A 195 -10.45 8.11 -17.60
N CYS A 196 -11.31 8.61 -16.71
CA CYS A 196 -11.53 10.05 -16.52
C CYS A 196 -10.24 10.83 -16.21
N HIS A 197 -9.32 10.24 -15.45
CA HIS A 197 -7.98 10.78 -15.18
C HIS A 197 -7.19 11.19 -16.43
N LEU A 198 -7.40 10.55 -17.59
CA LEU A 198 -6.72 10.89 -18.84
C LEU A 198 -7.28 12.15 -19.51
N ALA A 199 -8.50 12.56 -19.16
CA ALA A 199 -9.23 13.64 -19.82
C ALA A 199 -9.24 14.94 -18.99
N LYS A 200 -8.07 15.45 -18.65
CA LYS A 200 -7.88 16.67 -17.82
C LYS A 200 -8.72 17.88 -18.29
N SER A 201 -8.77 18.12 -19.60
CA SER A 201 -9.52 19.26 -20.16
C SER A 201 -11.03 19.10 -20.09
N PHE A 202 -11.55 17.88 -19.91
CA PHE A 202 -12.98 17.60 -19.80
C PHE A 202 -13.51 17.73 -18.38
N MET A 203 -12.66 17.60 -17.36
CA MET A 203 -13.08 17.59 -15.95
C MET A 203 -13.89 18.83 -15.53
N PRO A 204 -13.55 20.08 -15.94
CA PRO A 204 -14.39 21.24 -15.62
C PRO A 204 -15.78 21.21 -16.27
N THR A 205 -15.90 20.55 -17.42
CA THR A 205 -17.19 20.33 -18.09
C THR A 205 -17.99 19.26 -17.37
N LEU A 206 -17.33 18.17 -16.94
CA LEU A 206 -17.97 17.12 -16.15
C LEU A 206 -18.53 17.66 -14.83
N GLU A 207 -17.77 18.53 -14.14
CA GLU A 207 -18.22 19.20 -12.92
C GLU A 207 -19.51 19.99 -13.15
N LYS A 208 -19.55 20.83 -14.18
CA LYS A 208 -20.75 21.57 -14.57
C LYS A 208 -21.92 20.66 -14.94
N ILE A 209 -21.67 19.53 -15.59
CA ILE A 209 -22.73 18.57 -15.91
C ILE A 209 -23.34 18.03 -14.62
N CYS A 210 -22.50 17.55 -13.70
CA CYS A 210 -22.95 17.00 -12.42
C CYS A 210 -23.71 18.03 -11.57
N GLU A 211 -23.26 19.29 -11.54
CA GLU A 211 -23.96 20.38 -10.84
C GLU A 211 -25.36 20.66 -11.39
N ASN A 212 -25.57 20.44 -12.70
CA ASN A 212 -26.84 20.67 -13.37
C ASN A 212 -27.79 19.45 -13.30
N LEU A 213 -27.36 18.31 -12.75
CA LEU A 213 -28.24 17.17 -12.53
C LEU A 213 -29.20 17.50 -11.39
N VAL A 214 -30.45 17.77 -11.72
CA VAL A 214 -31.54 18.03 -10.76
C VAL A 214 -32.62 16.94 -10.86
N PRO A 215 -33.23 16.52 -9.73
CA PRO A 215 -34.22 15.43 -9.72
C PRO A 215 -35.40 15.65 -10.69
N ASP A 216 -35.86 16.89 -10.84
CA ASP A 216 -37.02 17.23 -11.68
C ASP A 216 -36.75 17.13 -13.19
N GLN A 217 -35.48 17.19 -13.61
CA GLN A 217 -35.08 17.18 -15.02
C GLN A 217 -34.32 15.91 -15.43
N THR A 218 -34.03 15.04 -14.47
CA THR A 218 -33.21 13.84 -14.67
C THR A 218 -34.08 12.60 -14.51
N HIS A 219 -34.08 11.71 -15.50
CA HIS A 219 -34.83 10.47 -15.44
C HIS A 219 -34.41 9.63 -14.20
N PRO A 220 -35.35 9.09 -13.40
CA PRO A 220 -35.04 8.37 -12.16
C PRO A 220 -34.09 7.16 -12.32
N ASP A 221 -34.20 6.46 -13.45
CA ASP A 221 -33.32 5.32 -13.80
C ASP A 221 -31.90 5.71 -14.25
N PHE A 222 -31.66 6.97 -14.63
CA PHE A 222 -30.35 7.39 -15.12
C PHE A 222 -29.28 7.18 -14.06
N ARG A 223 -28.10 6.70 -14.46
CA ARG A 223 -26.92 6.62 -13.60
C ARG A 223 -25.68 6.99 -14.38
N LEU A 224 -24.85 7.84 -13.77
CA LEU A 224 -23.53 8.20 -14.27
C LEU A 224 -22.47 7.44 -13.50
N TRP A 225 -21.75 6.57 -14.20
CA TRP A 225 -20.63 5.79 -13.68
C TRP A 225 -19.33 6.38 -14.20
N LEU A 226 -18.37 6.60 -13.32
CA LEU A 226 -17.06 7.16 -13.64
C LEU A 226 -15.99 6.18 -13.21
N THR A 227 -15.02 5.86 -14.07
CA THR A 227 -13.80 5.14 -13.67
C THR A 227 -12.58 6.05 -13.79
N SER A 228 -11.78 6.11 -12.74
CA SER A 228 -10.61 6.99 -12.70
C SER A 228 -9.55 6.49 -11.72
N TYR A 229 -8.26 6.59 -12.10
CA TYR A 229 -7.20 6.67 -11.10
C TYR A 229 -7.30 8.01 -10.35
N PRO A 230 -6.78 8.08 -9.11
CA PRO A 230 -6.61 9.35 -8.40
C PRO A 230 -5.85 10.35 -9.28
N ALA A 231 -6.36 11.58 -9.38
CA ALA A 231 -5.76 12.64 -10.17
C ALA A 231 -6.10 14.02 -9.59
N ASP A 232 -5.10 14.89 -9.46
CA ASP A 232 -5.25 16.21 -8.83
C ASP A 232 -6.24 17.13 -9.55
N HIS A 233 -6.47 16.89 -10.85
CA HIS A 233 -7.40 17.66 -11.67
C HIS A 233 -8.80 17.06 -11.72
N PHE A 234 -9.07 15.96 -11.01
CA PHE A 234 -10.41 15.42 -10.92
C PHE A 234 -11.29 16.36 -10.07
N PRO A 235 -12.53 16.70 -10.48
CA PRO A 235 -13.30 17.74 -9.81
C PRO A 235 -13.64 17.39 -8.35
N VAL A 236 -13.31 18.31 -7.44
CA VAL A 236 -13.54 18.13 -6.01
C VAL A 236 -15.04 18.00 -5.70
N MET A 237 -15.89 18.79 -6.35
CA MET A 237 -17.35 18.73 -6.13
C MET A 237 -17.94 17.37 -6.53
N VAL A 238 -17.46 16.80 -7.64
CA VAL A 238 -17.87 15.47 -8.11
C VAL A 238 -17.43 14.39 -7.12
N LEU A 239 -16.23 14.50 -6.54
CA LEU A 239 -15.75 13.58 -5.50
C LEU A 239 -16.49 13.78 -4.17
N GLN A 240 -16.81 15.00 -3.77
CA GLN A 240 -17.50 15.23 -2.51
C GLN A 240 -18.92 14.67 -2.55
N ASN A 241 -19.66 14.96 -3.62
CA ASN A 241 -21.06 14.56 -3.77
C ASN A 241 -21.25 13.14 -4.30
N GLY A 242 -20.28 12.60 -5.04
CA GLY A 242 -20.32 11.25 -5.60
C GLY A 242 -20.28 10.13 -4.56
N ILE A 243 -20.73 8.94 -4.95
CA ILE A 243 -20.49 7.69 -4.22
C ILE A 243 -19.16 7.13 -4.69
N LYS A 244 -18.22 6.92 -3.77
CA LYS A 244 -16.85 6.49 -4.08
C LYS A 244 -16.72 5.03 -3.71
N MET A 245 -16.22 4.24 -4.64
CA MET A 245 -16.00 2.83 -4.47
C MET A 245 -14.59 2.49 -4.94
N THR A 246 -13.88 1.73 -4.13
CA THR A 246 -12.60 1.12 -4.49
C THR A 246 -12.79 -0.40 -4.54
N ASN A 247 -12.28 -1.03 -5.60
CA ASN A 247 -12.18 -2.50 -5.67
C ASN A 247 -10.72 -2.88 -5.45
N GLU A 248 -10.24 -2.69 -4.22
CA GLU A 248 -8.86 -3.02 -3.87
C GLU A 248 -8.70 -4.54 -3.71
N PRO A 249 -7.58 -5.13 -4.18
CA PRO A 249 -7.25 -6.49 -3.80
C PRO A 249 -7.09 -6.54 -2.28
N PRO A 250 -7.71 -7.50 -1.60
CA PRO A 250 -7.72 -7.51 -0.15
C PRO A 250 -6.29 -7.74 0.37
N LYS A 251 -5.95 -7.14 1.51
CA LYS A 251 -4.65 -7.39 2.16
C LYS A 251 -4.69 -8.70 2.95
N GLY A 252 -3.56 -9.38 2.98
CA GLY A 252 -3.36 -10.64 3.69
C GLY A 252 -3.59 -11.87 2.81
N LEU A 253 -2.81 -12.92 3.06
CA LEU A 253 -2.95 -14.21 2.36
C LEU A 253 -4.36 -14.79 2.52
N LYS A 254 -4.91 -14.74 3.74
CA LYS A 254 -6.28 -15.19 4.07
C LYS A 254 -7.30 -14.62 3.09
N SER A 255 -7.32 -13.29 2.96
CA SER A 255 -8.36 -12.59 2.21
C SER A 255 -8.18 -12.79 0.71
N ASN A 256 -6.94 -12.82 0.20
CA ASN A 256 -6.66 -13.08 -1.21
C ASN A 256 -7.07 -14.50 -1.63
N ILE A 257 -6.80 -15.51 -0.79
CA ILE A 257 -7.22 -16.90 -1.05
C ILE A 257 -8.74 -17.00 -1.06
N ILE A 258 -9.42 -16.43 -0.04
CA ILE A 258 -10.89 -16.44 0.02
C ILE A 258 -11.47 -15.76 -1.22
N ARG A 259 -10.94 -14.60 -1.64
CA ARG A 259 -11.38 -13.93 -2.86
C ARG A 259 -11.21 -14.81 -4.08
N SER A 260 -10.04 -15.43 -4.25
CA SER A 260 -9.76 -16.33 -5.39
C SER A 260 -10.76 -17.49 -5.48
N PHE A 261 -11.21 -18.03 -4.33
CA PHE A 261 -12.20 -19.10 -4.27
C PHE A 261 -13.64 -18.64 -4.51
N LEU A 262 -13.96 -17.38 -4.18
CA LEU A 262 -15.27 -16.76 -4.44
C LEU A 262 -15.38 -16.14 -5.84
N SER A 263 -14.27 -16.07 -6.58
CA SER A 263 -14.22 -15.59 -7.96
C SER A 263 -14.46 -16.70 -8.99
N ASP A 264 -14.97 -16.32 -10.16
CA ASP A 264 -15.06 -17.22 -11.31
C ASP A 264 -13.64 -17.59 -11.82
N PRO A 265 -13.39 -18.86 -12.21
CA PRO A 265 -14.35 -19.95 -12.33
C PRO A 265 -14.44 -20.85 -11.08
N VAL A 266 -13.66 -20.58 -10.02
CA VAL A 266 -13.55 -21.48 -8.86
C VAL A 266 -14.85 -21.58 -8.07
N ASN A 267 -15.61 -20.48 -8.00
CA ASN A 267 -16.90 -20.42 -7.31
C ASN A 267 -18.04 -21.13 -8.07
N ASP A 268 -17.84 -21.51 -9.33
CA ASP A 268 -18.84 -22.27 -10.11
C ASP A 268 -18.76 -23.77 -9.73
N PRO A 269 -19.80 -24.33 -9.07
CA PRO A 269 -19.79 -25.73 -8.66
C PRO A 269 -19.68 -26.71 -9.82
N GLU A 270 -20.26 -26.38 -10.98
CA GLU A 270 -20.19 -27.24 -12.16
C GLU A 270 -18.75 -27.28 -12.69
N TRP A 271 -18.11 -26.12 -12.80
CA TRP A 271 -16.71 -26.04 -13.21
C TRP A 271 -15.77 -26.74 -12.23
N PHE A 272 -15.96 -26.52 -10.92
CA PHE A 272 -15.11 -27.07 -9.86
C PHE A 272 -15.12 -28.62 -9.82
N GLU A 273 -16.25 -29.24 -10.18
CA GLU A 273 -16.41 -30.70 -10.25
C GLU A 273 -16.16 -31.29 -11.65
N SER A 274 -15.96 -30.47 -12.68
CA SER A 274 -15.96 -30.94 -14.09
C SER A 274 -14.66 -31.60 -14.59
N CYS A 275 -13.58 -31.61 -13.81
CA CYS A 275 -12.29 -32.13 -14.27
C CYS A 275 -12.23 -33.67 -14.19
N LYS A 276 -11.59 -34.31 -15.19
CA LYS A 276 -11.38 -35.77 -15.22
C LYS A 276 -10.53 -36.28 -14.05
N GLN A 277 -9.70 -35.42 -13.46
CA GLN A 277 -8.80 -35.74 -12.34
C GLN A 277 -9.16 -34.88 -11.10
N PRO A 278 -10.32 -35.13 -10.46
CA PRO A 278 -10.91 -34.17 -9.52
C PRO A 278 -10.09 -33.92 -8.25
N GLN A 279 -9.46 -34.96 -7.67
CA GLN A 279 -8.66 -34.80 -6.45
C GLN A 279 -7.43 -33.91 -6.70
N SER A 280 -6.64 -34.24 -7.72
CA SER A 280 -5.44 -33.48 -8.07
C SER A 280 -5.76 -32.07 -8.55
N PHE A 281 -6.86 -31.91 -9.31
CA PHE A 281 -7.31 -30.61 -9.76
C PHE A 281 -7.60 -29.66 -8.61
N LYS A 282 -8.40 -30.10 -7.61
CA LYS A 282 -8.77 -29.27 -6.46
C LYS A 282 -7.57 -28.86 -5.61
N ARG A 283 -6.60 -29.76 -5.41
CA ARG A 283 -5.35 -29.44 -4.69
C ARG A 283 -4.49 -28.44 -5.45
N LEU A 284 -4.39 -28.57 -6.77
CA LEU A 284 -3.63 -27.66 -7.62
C LEU A 284 -4.32 -26.30 -7.80
N ILE A 285 -5.66 -26.24 -7.76
CA ILE A 285 -6.41 -24.97 -7.67
C ILE A 285 -6.01 -24.25 -6.39
N PHE A 286 -6.08 -24.94 -5.23
CA PHE A 286 -5.71 -24.32 -3.96
C PHE A 286 -4.26 -23.82 -3.97
N ALA A 287 -3.33 -24.63 -4.49
CA ALA A 287 -1.93 -24.26 -4.65
C ALA A 287 -1.73 -23.01 -5.52
N LEU A 288 -2.43 -22.93 -6.66
CA LEU A 288 -2.35 -21.81 -7.58
C LEU A 288 -2.97 -20.54 -6.99
N CYS A 289 -4.11 -20.64 -6.31
CA CYS A 289 -4.72 -19.52 -5.60
C CYS A 289 -3.82 -19.03 -4.44
N PHE A 290 -3.15 -19.94 -3.74
CA PHE A 290 -2.20 -19.58 -2.70
C PHE A 290 -0.95 -18.90 -3.29
N PHE A 291 -0.40 -19.44 -4.39
CA PHE A 291 0.68 -18.80 -5.15
C PHE A 291 0.30 -17.38 -5.56
N HIS A 292 -0.89 -17.19 -6.14
CA HIS A 292 -1.42 -15.89 -6.54
C HIS A 292 -1.49 -14.92 -5.37
N ALA A 293 -2.02 -15.36 -4.23
CA ALA A 293 -2.07 -14.56 -3.01
C ALA A 293 -0.66 -14.16 -2.52
N VAL A 294 0.31 -15.06 -2.56
CA VAL A 294 1.70 -14.78 -2.14
C VAL A 294 2.34 -13.71 -3.03
N ILE A 295 2.26 -13.84 -4.36
CA ILE A 295 2.92 -12.89 -5.26
C ILE A 295 2.26 -11.51 -5.23
N GLN A 296 0.95 -11.45 -4.97
CA GLN A 296 0.22 -10.20 -4.74
C GLN A 296 0.66 -9.54 -3.43
N GLU A 297 0.68 -10.30 -2.33
CA GLU A 297 1.12 -9.79 -1.02
C GLU A 297 2.57 -9.30 -1.04
N ARG A 298 3.45 -9.97 -1.80
CA ARG A 298 4.84 -9.57 -1.95
C ARG A 298 5.00 -8.13 -2.46
N ARG A 299 4.04 -7.60 -3.23
CA ARG A 299 4.08 -6.21 -3.73
C ARG A 299 4.09 -5.16 -2.62
N TYR A 300 3.54 -5.48 -1.44
CA TYR A 300 3.52 -4.56 -0.31
C TYR A 300 4.88 -4.39 0.36
N PHE A 301 5.84 -5.29 0.12
CA PHE A 301 7.17 -5.24 0.74
C PHE A 301 8.23 -4.47 -0.08
N GLY A 302 7.78 -3.70 -1.08
CA GLY A 302 8.67 -2.90 -1.94
C GLY A 302 9.77 -3.74 -2.59
N PRO A 303 11.01 -3.24 -2.70
CA PRO A 303 12.14 -3.95 -3.32
C PRO A 303 12.51 -5.31 -2.69
N ILE A 304 12.12 -5.56 -1.43
CA ILE A 304 12.33 -6.86 -0.78
C ILE A 304 11.35 -7.91 -1.33
N GLY A 305 10.16 -7.44 -1.72
CA GLY A 305 9.15 -8.25 -2.39
C GLY A 305 9.43 -8.42 -3.87
N TRP A 306 9.51 -7.30 -4.59
CA TRP A 306 9.77 -7.19 -6.03
C TRP A 306 10.58 -5.94 -6.33
N ASN A 307 11.57 -6.01 -7.22
CA ASN A 307 12.32 -4.82 -7.64
C ASN A 307 11.40 -3.82 -8.36
N ILE A 308 10.46 -4.34 -9.18
CA ILE A 308 9.46 -3.55 -9.90
C ILE A 308 8.05 -3.96 -9.41
N PRO A 309 7.13 -3.01 -9.14
CA PRO A 309 5.82 -3.31 -8.56
C PRO A 309 4.80 -3.87 -9.58
N TYR A 310 5.05 -5.05 -10.14
CA TYR A 310 4.19 -5.67 -11.18
C TYR A 310 2.74 -5.87 -10.74
N GLU A 311 1.80 -5.59 -11.63
CA GLU A 311 0.37 -5.78 -11.38
C GLU A 311 -0.07 -7.21 -11.74
N PHE A 312 -0.08 -8.13 -10.79
CA PHE A 312 -0.70 -9.45 -10.96
C PHE A 312 -2.20 -9.38 -10.66
N ASN A 313 -3.04 -9.79 -11.60
CA ASN A 313 -4.50 -9.61 -11.54
C ASN A 313 -5.28 -10.91 -11.71
N GLU A 314 -6.60 -10.84 -11.52
CA GLU A 314 -7.52 -11.99 -11.61
C GLU A 314 -7.53 -12.63 -13.02
N THR A 315 -7.16 -11.89 -14.06
CA THR A 315 -7.08 -12.45 -15.43
C THR A 315 -5.91 -13.44 -15.54
N ASP A 316 -4.77 -13.12 -14.93
CA ASP A 316 -3.61 -14.01 -14.90
C ASP A 316 -3.97 -15.32 -14.17
N LEU A 317 -4.65 -15.22 -13.02
CA LEU A 317 -5.15 -16.37 -12.27
C LEU A 317 -6.18 -17.18 -13.07
N ARG A 318 -7.17 -16.52 -13.66
CA ARG A 318 -8.25 -17.17 -14.43
C ARG A 318 -7.69 -17.96 -15.62
N ILE A 319 -6.77 -17.38 -16.40
CA ILE A 319 -6.16 -18.05 -17.54
C ILE A 319 -5.34 -19.26 -17.06
N SER A 320 -4.55 -19.10 -15.98
CA SER A 320 -3.81 -20.23 -15.39
C SER A 320 -4.73 -21.35 -14.90
N LEU A 321 -5.87 -21.05 -14.27
CA LEU A 321 -6.85 -22.04 -13.83
C LEU A 321 -7.50 -22.78 -15.02
N MET A 322 -7.87 -22.05 -16.07
CA MET A 322 -8.44 -22.64 -17.29
C MET A 322 -7.43 -23.55 -17.99
N GLN A 323 -6.16 -23.13 -18.08
CA GLN A 323 -5.09 -23.94 -18.64
C GLN A 323 -4.81 -25.17 -17.78
N LEU A 324 -4.75 -25.02 -16.45
CA LEU A 324 -4.61 -26.15 -15.53
C LEU A 324 -5.68 -27.22 -15.79
N LYS A 325 -6.95 -26.82 -15.85
CA LYS A 325 -8.06 -27.74 -16.17
C LYS A 325 -7.87 -28.41 -17.52
N MET A 326 -7.58 -27.61 -18.56
CA MET A 326 -7.36 -28.11 -19.91
C MET A 326 -6.25 -29.18 -19.95
N PHE A 327 -5.13 -28.95 -19.24
CA PHE A 327 -4.03 -29.92 -19.15
C PHE A 327 -4.46 -31.22 -18.48
N LEU A 328 -5.16 -31.14 -17.34
CA LEU A 328 -5.60 -32.32 -16.60
C LEU A 328 -6.70 -33.11 -17.33
N ASP A 329 -7.49 -32.46 -18.19
CA ASP A 329 -8.50 -33.14 -19.01
C ASP A 329 -7.90 -33.81 -20.26
N GLN A 330 -6.76 -33.31 -20.76
CA GLN A 330 -6.13 -33.79 -22.00
C GLN A 330 -5.08 -34.88 -21.78
N TYR A 331 -4.34 -34.84 -20.68
CA TYR A 331 -3.20 -35.72 -20.44
C TYR A 331 -3.38 -36.59 -19.20
N GLU A 332 -2.99 -37.86 -19.30
CA GLU A 332 -2.85 -38.75 -18.14
C GLU A 332 -1.45 -38.56 -17.55
N GLY A 333 -1.37 -38.01 -16.33
CA GLY A 333 -0.10 -37.69 -15.63
C GLY A 333 0.25 -36.19 -15.57
N PHE A 334 1.15 -35.84 -14.66
CA PHE A 334 1.48 -34.44 -14.34
C PHE A 334 2.83 -34.01 -14.94
N ASN A 335 2.80 -33.17 -15.97
CA ASN A 335 4.00 -32.49 -16.45
C ASN A 335 4.18 -31.15 -15.71
N TYR A 336 4.84 -31.22 -14.54
CA TYR A 336 5.13 -30.04 -13.72
C TYR A 336 5.98 -29.00 -14.46
N GLU A 337 6.89 -29.42 -15.35
CA GLU A 337 7.72 -28.50 -16.12
C GLU A 337 6.84 -27.65 -17.07
N ALA A 338 5.91 -28.28 -17.78
CA ALA A 338 4.97 -27.58 -18.65
C ALA A 338 4.03 -26.65 -17.87
N LEU A 339 3.48 -27.11 -16.74
CA LEU A 339 2.60 -26.28 -15.88
C LEU A 339 3.34 -25.07 -15.30
N ARG A 340 4.58 -25.28 -14.83
CA ARG A 340 5.44 -24.20 -14.32
C ARG A 340 5.83 -23.23 -15.42
N TYR A 341 6.15 -23.70 -16.61
CA TYR A 341 6.47 -22.85 -17.75
C TYR A 341 5.26 -22.00 -18.16
N LEU A 342 4.09 -22.60 -18.38
CA LEU A 342 2.90 -21.85 -18.80
C LEU A 342 2.45 -20.84 -17.75
N THR A 343 2.40 -21.25 -16.48
CA THR A 343 1.98 -20.35 -15.41
C THR A 343 3.05 -19.29 -15.15
N GLY A 344 4.29 -19.71 -14.93
CA GLY A 344 5.36 -18.83 -14.45
C GLY A 344 6.06 -18.04 -15.54
N GLU A 345 6.25 -18.58 -16.75
CA GLU A 345 6.94 -17.90 -17.85
C GLU A 345 5.97 -17.17 -18.78
N CYS A 346 4.82 -17.78 -19.11
CA CYS A 346 3.87 -17.20 -20.05
C CYS A 346 2.84 -16.28 -19.37
N ASN A 347 2.06 -16.80 -18.42
CA ASN A 347 0.93 -16.05 -17.85
C ASN A 347 1.41 -14.95 -16.88
N TYR A 348 2.12 -15.34 -15.82
CA TYR A 348 2.64 -14.38 -14.84
C TYR A 348 3.97 -13.75 -15.30
N GLY A 349 4.87 -14.56 -15.88
CA GLY A 349 6.19 -14.11 -16.35
C GLY A 349 6.15 -13.11 -17.49
N GLY A 350 5.08 -13.11 -18.30
CA GLY A 350 4.85 -12.10 -19.33
C GLY A 350 4.75 -10.66 -18.79
N ARG A 351 4.46 -10.49 -17.49
CA ARG A 351 4.45 -9.18 -16.82
C ARG A 351 5.78 -8.79 -16.21
N VAL A 352 6.67 -9.75 -15.98
CA VAL A 352 7.89 -9.55 -15.21
C VAL A 352 9.03 -9.19 -16.15
N THR A 353 9.54 -7.96 -16.00
CA THR A 353 10.57 -7.41 -16.89
C THR A 353 11.99 -7.52 -16.36
N ASP A 354 12.16 -7.69 -15.04
CA ASP A 354 13.47 -7.90 -14.40
C ASP A 354 13.79 -9.39 -14.28
N ASP A 355 15.03 -9.77 -14.64
CA ASP A 355 15.45 -11.18 -14.64
C ASP A 355 15.53 -11.78 -13.22
N TRP A 356 15.87 -10.98 -12.21
CA TRP A 356 15.92 -11.45 -10.82
C TRP A 356 14.53 -11.65 -10.25
N ASP A 357 13.61 -10.73 -10.53
CA ASP A 357 12.20 -10.90 -10.21
C ASP A 357 11.63 -12.13 -10.93
N ARG A 358 11.96 -12.35 -12.21
CA ARG A 358 11.49 -13.53 -12.98
C ARG A 358 11.97 -14.83 -12.34
N ARG A 359 13.24 -14.89 -11.95
CA ARG A 359 13.80 -16.02 -11.19
C ARG A 359 13.09 -16.21 -9.85
N CYS A 360 12.78 -15.12 -9.14
CA CYS A 360 12.04 -15.17 -7.88
C CYS A 360 10.63 -15.73 -8.06
N LEU A 361 9.89 -15.24 -9.06
CA LEU A 361 8.56 -15.73 -9.42
C LEU A 361 8.56 -17.23 -9.69
N MET A 362 9.51 -17.71 -10.50
CA MET A 362 9.65 -19.13 -10.81
C MET A 362 10.02 -19.96 -9.58
N ALA A 363 10.92 -19.47 -8.73
CA ALA A 363 11.29 -20.14 -7.49
C ALA A 363 10.09 -20.30 -6.54
N ILE A 364 9.24 -19.26 -6.43
CA ILE A 364 8.01 -19.32 -5.65
C ILE A 364 7.03 -20.31 -6.28
N LEU A 365 6.81 -20.26 -7.60
CA LEU A 365 5.88 -21.18 -8.26
C LEU A 365 6.27 -22.65 -8.08
N CYS A 366 7.57 -22.95 -8.07
CA CYS A 366 8.09 -24.30 -7.83
C CYS A 366 7.72 -24.87 -6.45
N THR A 367 7.42 -24.03 -5.44
CA THR A 367 6.94 -24.52 -4.13
C THR A 367 5.47 -24.92 -4.15
N PHE A 368 4.68 -24.41 -5.12
CA PHE A 368 3.24 -24.70 -5.22
C PHE A 368 2.94 -25.79 -6.23
N TYR A 369 3.63 -25.80 -7.37
CA TYR A 369 3.53 -26.86 -8.36
C TYR A 369 4.64 -27.87 -8.18
N THR A 370 4.47 -28.82 -7.27
CA THR A 370 5.48 -29.84 -6.95
C THR A 370 4.84 -31.22 -6.72
N PRO A 371 5.51 -32.34 -7.01
CA PRO A 371 4.93 -33.68 -6.83
C PRO A 371 4.39 -33.95 -5.42
N GLU A 372 5.03 -33.41 -4.39
CA GLU A 372 4.68 -33.58 -2.99
C GLU A 372 3.31 -32.98 -2.65
N ILE A 373 2.81 -32.04 -3.46
CA ILE A 373 1.47 -31.46 -3.23
C ILE A 373 0.34 -32.40 -3.58
N LEU A 374 0.61 -33.49 -4.31
CA LEU A 374 -0.39 -34.50 -4.67
C LEU A 374 -0.28 -35.75 -3.79
N ASP A 375 0.64 -35.78 -2.83
CA ASP A 375 0.76 -36.87 -1.87
C ASP A 375 -0.49 -36.91 -0.96
N GLU A 376 -1.27 -38.00 -1.04
CA GLU A 376 -2.49 -38.17 -0.26
C GLU A 376 -2.22 -38.63 1.19
N GLU A 377 -1.04 -39.16 1.47
CA GLU A 377 -0.67 -39.68 2.79
C GLU A 377 -0.08 -38.59 3.69
N LYS A 378 0.50 -37.53 3.09
CA LYS A 378 1.18 -36.47 3.82
C LYS A 378 0.62 -35.08 3.50
N ILE A 379 0.39 -34.28 4.55
CA ILE A 379 0.09 -32.86 4.41
C ILE A 379 1.34 -32.13 3.90
N TYR A 380 1.19 -31.44 2.78
CA TYR A 380 2.24 -30.60 2.22
C TYR A 380 2.18 -29.20 2.85
N HIS A 381 3.25 -28.80 3.51
CA HIS A 381 3.39 -27.47 4.11
C HIS A 381 4.09 -26.53 3.12
N PHE A 382 3.50 -25.36 2.89
CA PHE A 382 4.04 -24.32 2.02
C PHE A 382 5.17 -23.52 2.68
N ASP A 383 5.30 -23.64 4.00
CA ASP A 383 6.24 -22.88 4.79
C ASP A 383 6.86 -23.71 5.92
N VAL A 384 7.89 -23.15 6.56
CA VAL A 384 8.64 -23.80 7.65
C VAL A 384 7.97 -23.70 9.02
N THR A 385 6.93 -22.87 9.17
CA THR A 385 6.24 -22.64 10.46
C THR A 385 5.01 -23.52 10.66
N ASP A 386 4.82 -24.50 9.77
CA ASP A 386 3.69 -25.43 9.71
C ASP A 386 2.29 -24.78 9.66
N THR A 387 2.24 -23.45 9.55
CA THR A 387 1.01 -22.67 9.61
C THR A 387 0.27 -22.71 8.27
N TYR A 388 1.00 -22.71 7.17
CA TYR A 388 0.45 -22.66 5.82
C TYR A 388 0.66 -24.00 5.13
N TYR A 389 -0.43 -24.67 4.77
CA TYR A 389 -0.39 -26.01 4.17
C TYR A 389 -1.51 -26.23 3.16
N SER A 390 -1.36 -27.25 2.32
CA SER A 390 -2.40 -27.71 1.40
C SER A 390 -3.38 -28.63 2.15
N PRO A 391 -4.64 -28.22 2.39
CA PRO A 391 -5.59 -29.02 3.15
C PRO A 391 -6.05 -30.24 2.33
N ILE A 392 -6.21 -31.39 2.99
CA ILE A 392 -6.75 -32.62 2.37
C ILE A 392 -8.28 -32.57 2.47
N VAL A 393 -8.89 -31.74 1.62
CA VAL A 393 -10.35 -31.53 1.58
C VAL A 393 -10.86 -31.65 0.15
N ARG A 394 -12.17 -31.90 0.00
CA ARG A 394 -12.80 -32.19 -1.31
C ARG A 394 -13.83 -31.15 -1.74
N ASN A 395 -14.53 -30.54 -0.79
CA ASN A 395 -15.60 -29.60 -1.10
C ASN A 395 -15.02 -28.18 -1.16
N HIS A 396 -15.60 -27.36 -2.03
CA HIS A 396 -15.25 -25.95 -2.17
C HIS A 396 -15.35 -25.19 -0.83
N GLU A 397 -16.42 -25.43 -0.07
CA GLU A 397 -16.66 -24.80 1.24
C GLU A 397 -15.58 -25.12 2.27
N ASP A 398 -15.01 -26.32 2.24
CA ASP A 398 -13.97 -26.75 3.18
C ASP A 398 -12.65 -26.02 2.93
N PHE A 399 -12.32 -25.71 1.67
CA PHE A 399 -11.16 -24.88 1.33
C PHE A 399 -11.33 -23.45 1.86
N ILE A 400 -12.53 -22.88 1.75
CA ILE A 400 -12.84 -21.56 2.31
C ILE A 400 -12.80 -21.60 3.84
N ALA A 401 -13.33 -22.66 4.47
CA ALA A 401 -13.28 -22.85 5.91
C ALA A 401 -11.83 -22.89 6.41
N TYR A 402 -10.95 -23.63 5.73
CA TYR A 402 -9.51 -23.63 6.02
C TYR A 402 -8.90 -22.23 5.84
N ALA A 403 -9.14 -21.57 4.71
CA ALA A 403 -8.60 -20.23 4.45
C ALA A 403 -9.01 -19.24 5.56
N LYS A 404 -10.24 -19.35 6.09
CA LYS A 404 -10.72 -18.52 7.20
C LYS A 404 -9.94 -18.68 8.50
N THR A 405 -9.29 -19.84 8.72
CA THR A 405 -8.46 -20.11 9.91
C THR A 405 -7.06 -19.47 9.84
N LEU A 406 -6.63 -19.04 8.65
CA LEU A 406 -5.31 -18.45 8.46
C LEU A 406 -5.17 -17.11 9.22
N PRO A 407 -3.94 -16.74 9.65
CA PRO A 407 -3.69 -15.46 10.30
C PRO A 407 -4.07 -14.26 9.42
N LEU A 408 -4.65 -13.22 10.04
CA LEU A 408 -4.98 -11.96 9.36
C LEU A 408 -3.72 -11.14 9.02
N ILE A 409 -2.70 -11.20 9.89
CA ILE A 409 -1.47 -10.42 9.74
C ILE A 409 -0.33 -11.36 9.32
N THR A 410 0.19 -11.13 8.12
CA THR A 410 1.38 -11.82 7.59
C THR A 410 2.65 -11.25 8.27
N LYS A 411 3.64 -12.10 8.55
CA LYS A 411 4.73 -11.85 9.52
C LYS A 411 5.97 -11.07 9.00
N PRO A 412 5.83 -10.06 8.14
CA PRO A 412 6.58 -8.83 8.42
C PRO A 412 5.66 -7.61 8.52
N GLY A 413 5.95 -6.71 9.46
CA GLY A 413 5.28 -5.40 9.49
C GLY A 413 5.83 -4.53 8.38
N ASP A 414 4.99 -3.69 7.78
CA ASP A 414 5.40 -2.78 6.72
C ASP A 414 5.68 -1.37 7.30
N GLN A 415 6.95 -0.98 7.26
CA GLN A 415 7.36 0.36 7.64
C GLN A 415 6.70 1.42 6.76
N LYS A 416 6.50 1.14 5.47
CA LYS A 416 5.91 2.07 4.51
C LYS A 416 4.43 2.34 4.83
N GLU A 417 3.69 1.31 5.23
CA GLU A 417 2.30 1.45 5.68
C GLU A 417 2.22 2.35 6.92
N THR A 418 3.13 2.16 7.86
CA THR A 418 3.23 3.00 9.05
C THR A 418 3.53 4.45 8.69
N ASP A 419 4.53 4.70 7.85
CA ASP A 419 4.90 6.05 7.43
C ASP A 419 3.74 6.74 6.68
N THR A 420 2.99 5.99 5.87
CA THR A 420 1.79 6.47 5.16
C THR A 420 0.68 6.83 6.13
N LEU A 421 0.39 5.97 7.12
CA LEU A 421 -0.61 6.24 8.15
C LEU A 421 -0.28 7.54 8.89
N LEU A 422 0.96 7.68 9.35
CA LEU A 422 1.40 8.84 10.13
C LEU A 422 1.34 10.12 9.29
N THR A 423 1.85 10.08 8.06
CA THR A 423 1.87 11.23 7.15
C THR A 423 0.46 11.68 6.79
N ASN A 424 -0.43 10.75 6.43
CA ASN A 424 -1.82 11.08 6.10
C ASN A 424 -2.57 11.61 7.33
N THR A 425 -2.28 11.06 8.52
CA THR A 425 -2.84 11.58 9.77
C THR A 425 -2.38 13.02 10.00
N ILE A 426 -1.11 13.35 9.77
CA ILE A 426 -0.60 14.73 9.87
C ILE A 426 -1.34 15.65 8.89
N LEU A 427 -1.50 15.25 7.63
CA LEU A 427 -2.14 16.05 6.58
C LEU A 427 -3.64 16.30 6.81
N THR A 428 -4.29 15.47 7.62
CA THR A 428 -5.73 15.55 7.93
C THR A 428 -6.02 16.20 9.27
N GLN A 429 -4.99 16.65 10.00
CA GLN A 429 -5.17 17.33 11.27
C GLN A 429 -5.58 18.78 11.08
N ASP A 430 -6.50 19.25 11.91
CA ASP A 430 -6.79 20.67 12.03
C ASP A 430 -5.56 21.40 12.60
N THR A 431 -4.87 22.14 11.74
CA THR A 431 -3.71 22.97 12.10
C THR A 431 -4.05 24.12 13.05
N THR A 432 -5.34 24.33 13.36
CA THR A 432 -5.87 25.43 14.17
C THR A 432 -5.85 25.20 15.68
N SER A 433 -5.46 24.01 16.16
CA SER A 433 -5.60 23.62 17.57
C SER A 433 -4.30 23.33 18.35
N GLY A 434 -3.16 23.79 17.85
CA GLY A 434 -1.88 23.81 18.58
C GLY A 434 -1.68 25.15 19.32
N GLY A 435 -2.53 25.47 20.27
CA GLY A 435 -2.44 26.70 21.07
C GLY A 435 -2.31 26.34 22.55
N GLY A 436 -1.08 26.29 23.07
CA GLY A 436 -0.86 26.17 24.52
C GLY A 436 0.47 25.53 24.89
N GLY A 437 1.56 26.29 24.82
CA GLY A 437 2.87 25.90 25.33
C GLY A 437 3.95 26.86 24.84
N ASP A 438 5.09 26.89 25.52
CA ASP A 438 6.33 27.63 25.22
C ASP A 438 6.99 27.13 23.90
N GLU A 439 6.19 26.98 22.84
CA GLU A 439 6.60 26.42 21.56
C GLU A 439 7.32 27.49 20.74
N ILE A 440 8.53 27.12 20.28
CA ILE A 440 9.32 27.93 19.36
C ILE A 440 8.45 28.22 18.13
N PRO A 441 8.30 29.50 17.72
CA PRO A 441 7.54 29.86 16.52
C PRO A 441 7.99 29.02 15.32
N PRO A 442 7.07 28.58 14.44
CA PRO A 442 7.42 27.75 13.28
C PRO A 442 8.55 28.34 12.42
N GLU A 443 8.58 29.66 12.28
CA GLU A 443 9.62 30.39 11.56
C GLU A 443 10.99 30.27 12.23
N GLU A 444 11.06 30.44 13.55
CA GLU A 444 12.29 30.30 14.33
C GLU A 444 12.80 28.86 14.32
N MET A 445 11.88 27.89 14.37
CA MET A 445 12.19 26.48 14.24
C MET A 445 12.82 26.14 12.88
N VAL A 446 12.26 26.67 11.79
CA VAL A 446 12.83 26.50 10.44
C VAL A 446 14.22 27.13 10.35
N ILE A 447 14.41 28.32 10.93
CA ILE A 447 15.73 28.98 10.97
C ILE A 447 16.74 28.13 11.74
N ASN A 448 16.35 27.58 12.90
CA ASN A 448 17.23 26.76 13.73
C ASN A 448 17.67 25.49 12.98
N VAL A 449 16.73 24.79 12.35
CA VAL A 449 17.03 23.59 11.53
C VAL A 449 17.92 23.94 10.33
N ALA A 450 17.60 25.02 9.60
CA ALA A 450 18.40 25.44 8.46
C ALA A 450 19.84 25.82 8.86
N THR A 451 19.99 26.49 10.01
CA THR A 451 21.30 26.88 10.55
C THR A 451 22.11 25.67 11.00
N ASP A 452 21.47 24.70 11.64
CA ASP A 452 22.10 23.43 12.04
C ASP A 452 22.61 22.66 10.82
N ILE A 453 21.80 22.51 9.77
CA ILE A 453 22.22 21.84 8.53
C ILE A 453 23.40 22.58 7.87
N LEU A 454 23.35 23.92 7.82
CA LEU A 454 24.44 24.73 7.27
C LEU A 454 25.75 24.56 8.06
N SER A 455 25.68 24.41 9.38
CA SER A 455 26.86 24.22 10.23
C SER A 455 27.56 22.87 9.99
N LYS A 456 26.80 21.86 9.55
CA LYS A 456 27.27 20.49 9.29
C LYS A 456 27.72 20.26 7.86
N LEU A 457 27.35 21.15 6.95
CA LEU A 457 27.66 21.01 5.53
C LEU A 457 29.19 21.10 5.32
N PRO A 458 29.84 20.10 4.69
CA PRO A 458 31.28 20.14 4.48
C PRO A 458 31.69 21.31 3.59
N LYS A 459 32.96 21.72 3.73
CA LYS A 459 33.56 22.71 2.83
C LYS A 459 33.59 22.15 1.40
N ALA A 460 33.56 23.05 0.42
CA ALA A 460 33.76 22.67 -0.97
C ALA A 460 35.15 22.02 -1.13
N PHE A 461 35.22 21.00 -1.97
CA PHE A 461 36.48 20.39 -2.37
C PHE A 461 37.33 21.39 -3.18
N ASP A 462 38.63 21.40 -2.92
CA ASP A 462 39.58 22.18 -3.72
C ASP A 462 39.88 21.41 -5.02
N ILE A 463 39.30 21.91 -6.12
CA ILE A 463 39.42 21.27 -7.44
C ILE A 463 40.83 21.47 -8.00
N ASP A 464 41.47 22.60 -7.73
CA ASP A 464 42.79 22.93 -8.26
C ASP A 464 43.88 22.09 -7.59
N GLU A 465 43.81 21.93 -6.27
CA GLU A 465 44.69 21.02 -5.51
C GLU A 465 44.48 19.56 -5.96
N THR A 466 43.22 19.16 -6.16
CA THR A 466 42.90 17.79 -6.61
C THR A 466 43.43 17.55 -8.02
N LEU A 467 43.27 18.49 -8.95
CA LEU A 467 43.81 18.39 -10.31
C LEU A 467 45.34 18.35 -10.34
N TYR A 468 45.99 19.09 -9.44
CA TYR A 468 47.44 19.05 -9.30
C TYR A 468 47.92 17.67 -8.81
N LYS A 469 47.23 17.10 -7.80
CA LYS A 469 47.58 15.81 -7.19
C LYS A 469 47.18 14.61 -8.04
N TYR A 470 46.08 14.71 -8.78
CA TYR A 470 45.49 13.68 -9.62
C TYR A 470 45.21 14.25 -11.02
N PRO A 471 46.27 14.49 -11.83
CA PRO A 471 46.10 15.09 -13.14
C PRO A 471 45.35 14.16 -14.08
N THR A 472 44.59 14.75 -15.00
CA THR A 472 43.90 14.02 -16.07
C THR A 472 44.94 13.37 -16.97
N ASN A 473 45.05 12.04 -16.88
CA ASN A 473 45.98 11.25 -17.65
C ASN A 473 45.23 10.12 -18.36
N TYR A 474 45.52 9.94 -19.64
CA TYR A 474 44.93 8.86 -20.45
C TYR A 474 45.13 7.47 -19.82
N HIS A 475 46.26 7.25 -19.13
CA HIS A 475 46.57 5.97 -18.47
C HIS A 475 45.97 5.83 -17.06
N GLN A 476 45.36 6.89 -16.50
CA GLN A 476 44.73 6.89 -15.18
C GLN A 476 43.35 7.55 -15.24
N SER A 477 42.39 6.87 -15.86
CA SER A 477 41.01 7.35 -16.06
C SER A 477 40.28 7.68 -14.75
N MET A 478 40.63 7.02 -13.64
CA MET A 478 40.04 7.29 -12.33
C MET A 478 40.33 8.71 -11.80
N ASN A 479 41.45 9.33 -12.19
CA ASN A 479 41.76 10.70 -11.80
C ASN A 479 40.72 11.67 -12.40
N THR A 480 40.37 11.46 -13.67
CA THR A 480 39.34 12.25 -14.36
C THR A 480 37.97 12.06 -13.71
N VAL A 481 37.61 10.83 -13.35
CA VAL A 481 36.33 10.54 -12.66
C VAL A 481 36.29 11.23 -11.28
N LEU A 482 37.36 11.12 -10.49
CA LEU A 482 37.44 11.74 -9.17
C LEU A 482 37.23 13.27 -9.24
N VAL A 483 37.93 13.95 -10.15
CA VAL A 483 37.81 15.39 -10.32
C VAL A 483 36.39 15.77 -10.76
N GLN A 484 35.79 15.02 -11.70
CA GLN A 484 34.42 15.27 -12.14
C GLN A 484 33.39 15.08 -11.03
N GLU A 485 33.53 14.03 -10.22
CA GLU A 485 32.65 13.78 -9.07
C GLU A 485 32.80 14.88 -8.01
N MET A 486 34.01 15.36 -7.73
CA MET A 486 34.23 16.50 -6.83
C MET A 486 33.59 17.79 -7.34
N VAL A 487 33.68 18.08 -8.64
CA VAL A 487 33.00 19.24 -9.25
C VAL A 487 31.49 19.12 -9.08
N ARG A 488 30.91 17.95 -9.39
CA ARG A 488 29.47 17.70 -9.22
C ARG A 488 29.03 17.81 -7.76
N PHE A 489 29.83 17.28 -6.83
CA PHE A 489 29.54 17.37 -5.40
C PHE A 489 29.59 18.83 -4.91
N ASN A 490 30.54 19.62 -5.40
CA ASN A 490 30.59 21.05 -5.10
C ASN A 490 29.36 21.82 -5.60
N VAL A 491 28.83 21.47 -6.79
CA VAL A 491 27.57 22.04 -7.30
C VAL A 491 26.41 21.71 -6.34
N LEU A 492 26.32 20.48 -5.86
CA LEU A 492 25.31 20.07 -4.88
C LEU A 492 25.47 20.84 -3.55
N LEU A 493 26.68 20.88 -2.99
CA LEU A 493 26.96 21.61 -1.75
C LEU A 493 26.61 23.09 -1.86
N ASN A 494 26.94 23.74 -2.99
CA ASN A 494 26.62 25.15 -3.20
C ASN A 494 25.11 25.38 -3.37
N THR A 495 24.41 24.45 -4.03
CA THR A 495 22.96 24.52 -4.17
C THR A 495 22.27 24.43 -2.81
N ILE A 496 22.67 23.47 -1.97
CA ILE A 496 22.15 23.31 -0.59
C ILE A 496 22.48 24.55 0.25
N ARG A 497 23.73 25.04 0.19
CA ARG A 497 24.16 26.20 0.97
C ARG A 497 23.39 27.46 0.62
N SER A 498 23.29 27.76 -0.69
CA SER A 498 22.62 28.96 -1.18
C SER A 498 21.11 28.90 -0.93
N SER A 499 20.46 27.75 -1.10
CA SER A 499 19.02 27.61 -0.84
C SER A 499 18.68 27.82 0.64
N LEU A 500 19.44 27.21 1.57
CA LEU A 500 19.23 27.40 3.02
C LEU A 500 19.53 28.82 3.47
N GLN A 501 20.60 29.44 2.96
CA GLN A 501 20.90 30.84 3.26
C GLN A 501 19.81 31.78 2.75
N THR A 502 19.26 31.51 1.55
CA THR A 502 18.17 32.29 0.97
C THR A 502 16.88 32.11 1.78
N LEU A 503 16.57 30.89 2.20
CA LEU A 503 15.43 30.60 3.09
C LEU A 503 15.51 31.39 4.39
N ILE A 504 16.66 31.36 5.08
CA ILE A 504 16.87 32.09 6.33
C ILE A 504 16.73 33.61 6.11
N LYS A 505 17.29 34.14 5.02
CA LYS A 505 17.16 35.56 4.66
C LYS A 505 15.71 35.96 4.40
N ALA A 506 14.98 35.14 3.64
CA ALA A 506 13.59 35.38 3.29
C ALA A 506 12.69 35.41 4.54
N ILE A 507 12.86 34.46 5.47
CA ILE A 507 12.10 34.44 6.72
C ILE A 507 12.44 35.66 7.59
N LYS A 508 13.71 36.10 7.60
CA LYS A 508 14.14 37.29 8.35
C LYS A 508 13.85 38.62 7.64
N GLU A 509 13.17 38.60 6.48
CA GLU A 509 12.92 39.76 5.63
C GLU A 509 14.19 40.55 5.23
N LEU A 510 15.35 39.89 5.18
CA LEU A 510 16.63 40.47 4.81
C LEU A 510 16.90 40.24 3.32
N PHE A 511 16.45 41.17 2.47
CA PHE A 511 16.69 41.14 1.02
C PHE A 511 18.15 41.41 0.64
#